data_AF-A0A7I3ZZV7-F1
#
_entry.id   AF-A0A7I3ZZV7-F1
#
_cell.length_a   1.000
_cell.length_b   1.000
_cell.length_c   1.000
_cell.angle_alpha   90.00
_cell.angle_beta   90.00
_cell.angle_gamma   90.00
#
_symmetry.space_group_name_H-M   'P 1'
#
loop_
_entity.id
_entity.type
_entity.pdbx_description
1 polymer ?
#
loop_
_entity_poly.entity_id
_entity_poly.type
_entity_poly.pdbx_seq_one_letter_code
_entity_poly.pdbx_strand_id
1 'polypeptide(L)'
;MRLSRLQRRHYTAFLLHAMTKLLHETPPLSIRKLQNIAKKLIPDHYYTKKDFIDAEIKFLEAIDFDLKTGPLLSTYIEELLSEIRGKSKEIAKLVSLELCLAILDLLYVCEDEILLATPVELTGASILVAAYLLVVPITKSNFPILTWCTHLSYH
;
A
#
# COMPACT_ATOMS: atom_id res chain seq x y z
N MET A 1 32.22 5.83 3.12
CA MET A 1 31.63 6.87 2.26
C MET A 1 30.23 7.18 2.80
N ARG A 2 29.95 8.40 3.28
CA ARG A 2 28.64 8.75 3.85
C ARG A 2 27.65 9.05 2.71
N LEU A 3 26.65 8.21 2.53
CA LEU A 3 25.57 8.44 1.57
C LEU A 3 24.79 9.72 1.95
N SER A 4 24.47 10.53 0.95
CA SER A 4 23.62 11.71 1.13
C SER A 4 22.25 11.32 1.71
N ARG A 5 21.54 12.25 2.35
CA ARG A 5 20.20 11.97 2.92
C ARG A 5 19.22 11.42 1.86
N LEU A 6 19.32 11.92 0.63
CA LEU A 6 18.51 11.48 -0.51
C LEU A 6 18.87 10.04 -0.94
N GLN A 7 20.17 9.72 -1.03
CA GLN A 7 20.63 8.36 -1.33
C GLN A 7 20.23 7.35 -0.24
N ARG A 8 20.22 7.77 1.04
CA ARG A 8 19.72 6.94 2.14
C ARG A 8 18.23 6.64 2.02
N ARG A 9 17.41 7.64 1.66
CA ARG A 9 15.95 7.45 1.44
C ARG A 9 15.66 6.51 0.26
N HIS A 10 16.35 6.67 -0.86
CA HIS A 10 16.21 5.75 -1.99
C HIS A 10 16.68 4.34 -1.66
N TYR A 11 17.74 4.20 -0.85
CA TYR A 11 18.23 2.91 -0.40
C TYR A 11 17.24 2.21 0.54
N THR A 12 16.67 2.92 1.52
CA THR A 12 15.65 2.37 2.42
C THR A 12 14.35 2.02 1.69
N ALA A 13 13.91 2.84 0.73
CA ALA A 13 12.73 2.54 -0.09
C ALA A 13 12.94 1.32 -1.00
N PHE A 14 14.15 1.17 -1.56
CA PHE A 14 14.53 0.01 -2.36
C PHE A 14 14.55 -1.28 -1.53
N LEU A 15 15.10 -1.23 -0.33
CA LEU A 15 15.13 -2.37 0.58
C LEU A 15 13.73 -2.74 1.06
N LEU A 16 12.90 -1.74 1.40
CA LEU A 16 11.50 -1.98 1.75
C LEU A 16 10.75 -2.67 0.61
N HIS A 17 10.94 -2.25 -0.64
CA HIS A 17 10.31 -2.89 -1.82
C HIS A 17 10.80 -4.32 -2.08
N ALA A 18 12.08 -4.60 -1.83
CA ALA A 18 12.64 -5.95 -1.98
C ALA A 18 12.09 -6.91 -0.92
N MET A 19 11.90 -6.41 0.32
CA MET A 19 11.47 -7.19 1.47
C MET A 19 9.96 -7.39 1.54
N THR A 20 9.16 -6.41 1.10
CA THR A 20 7.70 -6.61 0.95
C THR A 20 7.37 -7.71 -0.03
N LYS A 21 8.17 -7.89 -1.09
CA LYS A 21 8.00 -9.01 -2.02
C LYS A 21 8.31 -10.38 -1.40
N LEU A 22 9.23 -10.42 -0.43
CA LEU A 22 9.53 -11.62 0.35
C LEU A 22 8.38 -11.97 1.31
N LEU A 23 7.70 -10.95 1.85
CA LEU A 23 6.56 -11.07 2.75
C LEU A 23 5.26 -11.49 2.05
N HIS A 24 5.00 -11.01 0.83
CA HIS A 24 3.74 -11.25 0.09
C HIS A 24 3.73 -12.49 -0.80
N GLU A 25 4.53 -13.52 -0.47
CA GLU A 25 4.58 -14.81 -1.19
C GLU A 25 4.83 -14.71 -2.71
N THR A 26 5.37 -13.58 -3.18
CA THR A 26 5.84 -13.45 -4.57
C THR A 26 7.22 -14.08 -4.70
N PRO A 27 7.58 -14.69 -5.85
CA PRO A 27 8.89 -15.31 -6.00
C PRO A 27 9.99 -14.28 -5.72
N PRO A 28 10.94 -14.60 -4.82
CA PRO A 28 11.92 -13.63 -4.36
C PRO A 28 12.72 -13.09 -5.54
N LEU A 29 12.92 -11.77 -5.59
CA LEU A 29 13.75 -11.15 -6.61
C LEU A 29 15.17 -11.67 -6.48
N SER A 30 15.75 -12.17 -7.57
CA SER A 30 17.15 -12.56 -7.55
C SER A 30 18.04 -11.36 -7.25
N ILE A 31 19.14 -11.59 -6.52
CA ILE A 31 20.13 -10.56 -6.20
C ILE A 31 20.62 -9.83 -7.47
N ARG A 32 20.70 -10.53 -8.61
CA ARG A 32 21.05 -9.92 -9.90
C ARG A 32 20.01 -8.91 -10.39
N LYS A 33 18.71 -9.21 -10.24
CA LYS A 33 17.62 -8.26 -10.56
C LYS A 33 17.67 -7.06 -9.63
N LEU A 34 17.90 -7.30 -8.33
CA LEU A 34 18.06 -6.24 -7.32
C LEU A 34 19.24 -5.32 -7.66
N GLN A 35 20.41 -5.87 -7.99
CA GLN A 35 21.57 -5.10 -8.44
C GLN A 35 21.29 -4.25 -9.68
N ASN A 36 20.57 -4.80 -10.66
CA ASN A 36 20.23 -4.06 -11.87
C ASN A 36 19.26 -2.90 -11.60
N ILE A 37 18.30 -3.08 -10.70
CA ILE A 37 17.37 -2.01 -10.30
C ILE A 37 18.13 -0.94 -9.48
N ALA A 38 18.96 -1.37 -8.52
CA ALA A 38 19.75 -0.47 -7.69
C ALA A 38 20.70 0.40 -8.52
N LYS A 39 21.37 -0.18 -9.55
CA LYS A 39 22.20 0.56 -10.52
C LYS A 39 21.43 1.58 -11.35
N LYS A 40 20.15 1.34 -11.65
CA LYS A 40 19.31 2.32 -12.37
C LYS A 40 18.94 3.51 -11.48
N LEU A 41 18.76 3.27 -10.18
CA LEU A 41 18.37 4.29 -9.21
C LEU A 41 19.55 5.12 -8.69
N ILE A 42 20.68 4.48 -8.44
CA ILE A 42 21.92 5.12 -7.97
C ILE A 42 23.09 4.56 -8.78
N PRO A 43 23.37 5.14 -9.96
CA PRO A 43 24.36 4.60 -10.89
C PRO A 43 25.79 4.61 -10.37
N ASP A 44 26.12 5.51 -9.44
CA ASP A 44 27.49 5.70 -8.92
C ASP A 44 27.84 4.80 -7.74
N HIS A 45 26.93 3.90 -7.32
CA HIS A 45 27.17 2.99 -6.20
C HIS A 45 27.40 1.55 -6.68
N TYR A 46 28.48 0.93 -6.19
CA TYR A 46 28.76 -0.47 -6.46
C TYR A 46 28.09 -1.37 -5.42
N TYR A 47 27.01 -2.03 -5.83
CA TYR A 47 26.25 -2.94 -4.98
C TYR A 47 26.82 -4.37 -4.99
N THR A 48 27.28 -4.84 -3.84
CA THR A 48 27.68 -6.23 -3.64
C THR A 48 26.52 -7.07 -3.09
N LYS A 49 26.61 -8.39 -3.20
CA LYS A 49 25.67 -9.32 -2.57
C LYS A 49 25.58 -9.10 -1.05
N LYS A 50 26.71 -8.76 -0.42
CA LYS A 50 26.79 -8.54 1.02
C LYS A 50 25.96 -7.31 1.44
N ASP A 51 25.96 -6.24 0.66
CA ASP A 51 25.20 -5.03 0.97
C ASP A 51 23.69 -5.29 1.07
N PHE A 52 23.13 -6.16 0.21
CA PHE A 52 21.72 -6.53 0.27
C PHE A 52 21.41 -7.40 1.49
N ILE A 53 22.29 -8.35 1.84
CA ILE A 53 22.12 -9.23 3.01
C ILE A 53 22.21 -8.42 4.30
N ASP A 54 23.23 -7.57 4.43
CA ASP A 54 23.43 -6.72 5.61
C ASP A 54 22.24 -5.77 5.80
N ALA A 55 21.67 -5.28 4.70
CA ALA A 55 20.49 -4.44 4.71
C ALA A 55 19.20 -5.17 5.06
N GLU A 56 19.01 -6.39 4.57
CA GLU A 56 17.90 -7.27 4.96
C GLU A 56 17.94 -7.56 6.46
N ILE A 57 19.12 -7.92 7.00
CA ILE A 57 19.29 -8.14 8.44
C ILE A 57 18.96 -6.87 9.23
N LYS A 58 19.47 -5.71 8.82
CA LYS A 58 19.19 -4.42 9.49
C LYS A 58 17.72 -4.06 9.46
N PHE A 59 17.01 -4.40 8.39
CA PHE A 59 15.57 -4.20 8.30
C PHE A 59 14.82 -5.12 9.26
N LEU A 60 15.16 -6.41 9.28
CA LEU A 60 14.58 -7.38 10.20
C LEU A 60 14.82 -6.98 11.66
N GLU A 61 16.03 -6.53 12.01
CA GLU A 61 16.33 -5.96 13.33
C GLU A 61 15.46 -4.74 13.65
N ALA A 62 15.19 -3.86 12.67
CA ALA A 62 14.39 -2.65 12.88
C ALA A 62 12.90 -2.94 13.11
N ILE A 63 12.38 -4.04 12.56
CA ILE A 63 11.01 -4.52 12.80
C ILE A 63 10.94 -5.56 13.93
N ASP A 64 12.01 -5.73 14.71
CA ASP A 64 12.13 -6.73 15.78
C ASP A 64 11.81 -8.17 15.32
N PHE A 65 12.16 -8.48 14.07
CA PHE A 65 11.82 -9.73 13.38
C PHE A 65 10.31 -10.04 13.37
N ASP A 66 9.46 -9.05 13.66
CA ASP A 66 8.01 -9.19 13.60
C ASP A 66 7.53 -9.06 12.16
N LEU A 67 7.45 -10.21 11.50
CA LEU A 67 6.95 -10.34 10.14
C LEU A 67 5.42 -10.40 10.09
N LYS A 68 4.72 -10.26 11.23
CA LYS A 68 3.26 -10.21 11.25
C LYS A 68 2.82 -8.89 10.65
N THR A 69 2.55 -8.90 9.35
CA THR A 69 1.82 -7.82 8.72
C THR A 69 0.35 -7.96 9.12
N GLY A 70 -0.25 -6.88 9.62
CA GLY A 70 -1.70 -6.78 9.77
C GLY A 70 -2.42 -6.99 8.43
N PRO A 71 -3.76 -7.05 8.43
CA PRO A 71 -4.53 -7.20 7.19
C PRO A 71 -4.13 -6.12 6.20
N LEU A 72 -3.85 -6.53 4.95
CA LEU A 72 -3.51 -5.59 3.90
C LEU A 72 -4.71 -4.71 3.63
N LEU A 73 -4.47 -3.40 3.54
CA LEU A 73 -5.51 -2.43 3.21
C LEU A 73 -6.19 -2.76 1.87
N SER A 74 -5.46 -3.32 0.90
CA SER A 74 -6.03 -3.84 -0.35
C SER A 74 -7.03 -4.97 -0.13
N THR A 75 -6.71 -5.92 0.75
CA THR A 75 -7.61 -7.03 1.10
C THR A 75 -8.88 -6.52 1.76
N TYR A 76 -8.76 -5.55 2.67
CA TYR A 76 -9.92 -4.93 3.30
C TYR A 76 -10.81 -4.16 2.29
N ILE A 77 -10.21 -3.44 1.34
CA ILE A 77 -10.94 -2.78 0.25
C ILE A 77 -11.70 -3.80 -0.62
N GLU A 78 -11.07 -4.94 -0.93
CA GLU A 78 -11.72 -6.03 -1.68
C GLU A 78 -12.93 -6.61 -0.93
N GLU A 79 -12.81 -6.83 0.38
CA GLU A 79 -13.90 -7.28 1.24
C GLU A 79 -15.07 -6.30 1.22
N LEU A 80 -14.81 -5.00 1.40
CA LEU A 80 -15.84 -3.96 1.34
C LEU A 80 -16.53 -3.91 -0.04
N LEU A 81 -15.77 -4.06 -1.12
CA LEU A 81 -16.34 -4.13 -2.48
C LEU A 81 -17.22 -5.37 -2.68
N SER A 82 -16.85 -6.50 -2.07
CA SER A 82 -17.66 -7.72 -2.07
C SER A 82 -19.00 -7.50 -1.35
N GLU A 83 -18.98 -6.80 -0.21
CA GLU A 83 -20.21 -6.43 0.50
C GLU A 83 -21.11 -5.49 -0.32
N ILE A 84 -20.52 -4.49 -0.99
CA ILE A 84 -21.26 -3.60 -1.90
C ILE A 84 -21.90 -4.40 -3.03
N ARG A 85 -21.16 -5.35 -3.62
CA ARG A 85 -21.68 -6.24 -4.67
C ARG A 85 -22.89 -7.03 -4.19
N GLY A 86 -22.88 -7.49 -2.94
CA GLY A 86 -24.01 -8.18 -2.31
C GLY A 86 -25.24 -7.28 -2.15
N LYS A 87 -25.04 -5.99 -1.85
CA LYS A 87 -26.12 -5.04 -1.54
C LYS A 87 -26.63 -4.25 -2.75
N SER A 88 -25.78 -3.94 -3.74
CA SER A 88 -26.16 -3.18 -4.95
C SER A 88 -25.26 -3.50 -6.15
N LYS A 89 -25.83 -4.24 -7.11
CA LYS A 89 -25.15 -4.59 -8.37
C LYS A 89 -24.87 -3.39 -9.27
N GLU A 90 -25.68 -2.33 -9.19
CA GLU A 90 -25.49 -1.15 -10.05
C GLU A 90 -24.29 -0.32 -9.60
N ILE A 91 -24.11 -0.16 -8.29
CA ILE A 91 -23.01 0.63 -7.73
C ILE A 91 -21.69 -0.15 -7.81
N ALA A 92 -21.75 -1.46 -7.61
CA ALA A 92 -20.61 -2.34 -7.85
C ALA A 92 -20.08 -2.36 -9.29
N LYS A 93 -20.89 -1.91 -10.28
CA LYS A 93 -20.42 -1.72 -11.67
C LYS A 93 -19.68 -0.41 -11.87
N LEU A 94 -19.94 0.58 -11.02
CA LEU A 94 -19.36 1.91 -11.13
C LEU A 94 -18.04 2.01 -10.35
N VAL A 95 -17.99 1.41 -9.15
CA VAL A 95 -16.80 1.40 -8.32
C VAL A 95 -16.01 0.10 -8.53
N SER A 96 -14.81 0.21 -9.09
CA SER A 96 -13.92 -0.93 -9.33
C SER A 96 -12.78 -0.97 -8.31
N LEU A 97 -12.19 -2.16 -8.12
CA LEU A 97 -11.02 -2.32 -7.26
C LEU A 97 -9.84 -1.49 -7.77
N GLU A 98 -9.66 -1.45 -9.09
CA GLU A 98 -8.58 -0.70 -9.74
C GLU A 98 -8.66 0.79 -9.41
N LEU A 99 -9.87 1.37 -9.35
CA LEU A 99 -10.05 2.76 -8.96
C LEU A 99 -9.67 2.99 -7.49
N CYS A 100 -10.10 2.09 -6.60
CA CYS A 100 -9.74 2.16 -5.19
C CYS A 100 -8.22 2.04 -4.97
N LEU A 101 -7.56 1.13 -5.68
CA LEU A 101 -6.10 0.97 -5.61
C LEU A 101 -5.37 2.19 -6.19
N ALA A 102 -5.89 2.81 -7.26
CA ALA A 102 -5.31 4.05 -7.79
C ALA A 102 -5.39 5.22 -6.78
N ILE A 103 -6.48 5.33 -6.02
CA ILE A 103 -6.59 6.31 -4.93
C ILE A 103 -5.60 5.97 -3.80
N LEU A 104 -5.48 4.69 -3.44
CA LEU A 104 -4.50 4.24 -2.45
C LEU A 104 -3.06 4.59 -2.85
N ASP A 105 -2.69 4.35 -4.10
CA ASP A 105 -1.36 4.70 -4.62
C ASP A 105 -1.10 6.21 -4.53
N LEU A 106 -2.11 7.05 -4.82
CA LEU A 106 -2.00 8.51 -4.64
C LEU A 106 -1.77 8.88 -3.17
N LEU A 107 -2.48 8.24 -2.23
CA LEU A 107 -2.30 8.48 -0.81
C LEU A 107 -0.89 8.08 -0.33
N TYR A 108 -0.32 6.99 -0.85
CA TYR A 108 1.07 6.62 -0.57
C TYR A 108 2.09 7.62 -1.12
N VAL A 109 1.83 8.20 -2.29
CA VAL A 109 2.71 9.23 -2.89
C VAL A 109 2.67 10.54 -2.12
N CYS A 110 1.53 10.91 -1.54
CA CYS A 110 1.39 12.15 -0.79
C CYS A 110 2.12 12.16 0.56
N GLU A 111 2.77 11.05 0.96
CA GLU A 111 3.50 10.89 2.24
C GLU A 111 2.69 11.38 3.44
N ASP A 112 1.37 11.19 3.43
CA ASP A 112 0.49 11.75 4.46
C ASP A 112 0.65 10.94 5.76
N GLU A 113 1.22 11.55 6.80
CA GLU A 113 1.42 10.94 8.11
C GLU A 113 0.08 10.46 8.71
N ILE A 114 -1.02 11.09 8.32
CA ILE A 114 -2.38 10.70 8.71
C ILE A 114 -2.72 9.30 8.21
N LEU A 115 -2.28 8.92 7.01
CA LEU A 115 -2.52 7.57 6.45
C LEU A 115 -1.89 6.48 7.31
N LEU A 116 -0.70 6.75 7.87
CA LEU A 116 0.03 5.81 8.72
C LEU A 116 -0.56 5.73 10.13
N ALA A 117 -1.21 6.79 10.60
CA ALA A 117 -1.83 6.87 11.92
C ALA A 117 -3.30 6.39 11.92
N THR A 118 -3.92 6.26 10.75
CA THR A 118 -5.34 5.90 10.63
C THR A 118 -5.51 4.38 10.57
N PRO A 119 -6.48 3.80 11.30
CA PRO A 119 -6.85 2.39 11.17
C PRO A 119 -7.10 1.98 9.70
N VAL A 120 -6.76 0.74 9.38
CA VAL A 120 -6.91 0.16 8.03
C VAL A 120 -8.38 0.21 7.60
N GLU A 121 -9.30 0.00 8.54
CA GLU A 121 -10.74 -0.03 8.33
C GLU A 121 -11.27 1.35 7.88
N LEU A 122 -10.89 2.39 8.61
CA LEU A 122 -11.28 3.76 8.31
C LEU A 122 -10.68 4.25 6.99
N THR A 123 -9.43 3.87 6.74
CA THR A 123 -8.73 4.22 5.50
C THR A 123 -9.41 3.56 4.29
N GLY A 124 -9.71 2.25 4.38
CA GLY A 124 -10.37 1.52 3.30
C GLY A 124 -11.77 2.01 3.01
N ALA A 125 -12.54 2.31 4.06
CA ALA A 125 -13.86 2.92 3.90
C ALA A 125 -13.77 4.29 3.22
N SER A 126 -12.83 5.14 3.64
CA SER A 126 -12.65 6.48 3.07
C SER A 126 -12.26 6.44 1.58
N ILE A 127 -11.38 5.51 1.19
CA ILE A 127 -11.01 5.27 -0.21
C ILE A 127 -12.24 4.88 -1.03
N LEU A 128 -13.08 3.99 -0.48
CA LEU A 128 -14.30 3.54 -1.15
C LEU A 128 -15.33 4.66 -1.34
N VAL A 129 -15.46 5.53 -0.34
CA VAL A 129 -16.31 6.74 -0.43
C VAL A 129 -15.77 7.70 -1.49
N ALA A 130 -14.46 7.95 -1.50
CA ALA A 130 -13.84 8.80 -2.50
C ALA A 130 -14.04 8.23 -3.91
N ALA A 131 -13.82 6.92 -4.09
CA ALA A 131 -14.07 6.23 -5.36
C ALA A 131 -15.52 6.40 -5.78
N TYR A 132 -16.49 6.15 -4.90
CA TYR A 132 -17.91 6.35 -5.18
C TYR A 132 -18.23 7.78 -5.64
N LEU A 133 -17.74 8.80 -4.92
CA LEU A 133 -18.00 10.21 -5.25
C LEU A 133 -17.41 10.61 -6.61
N LEU A 134 -16.33 9.96 -7.06
CA LEU A 134 -15.71 10.23 -8.35
C LEU A 134 -16.50 9.67 -9.54
N VAL A 135 -17.12 8.49 -9.38
CA VAL A 135 -17.80 7.78 -10.50
C VAL A 135 -19.31 7.88 -10.48
N VAL A 136 -19.94 8.19 -9.35
CA VAL A 136 -21.40 8.25 -9.26
C VAL A 136 -21.91 9.69 -9.43
N PRO A 137 -22.71 9.98 -10.48
CA PRO A 137 -23.30 11.30 -10.67
C PRO A 137 -24.19 11.68 -9.48
N ILE A 138 -24.07 12.94 -9.03
CA ILE A 138 -24.82 13.50 -7.88
C ILE A 138 -26.33 13.26 -8.01
N THR A 139 -26.87 13.24 -9.24
CA THR A 139 -28.29 13.01 -9.54
C THR A 139 -28.78 11.58 -9.29
N LYS A 140 -27.88 10.60 -9.14
CA LYS A 140 -28.17 9.18 -8.79
C LYS A 140 -27.63 8.78 -7.41
N SER A 141 -27.15 9.75 -6.64
CA SER A 141 -26.53 9.55 -5.33
C SER A 141 -27.58 9.27 -4.25
N ASN A 142 -28.21 8.09 -4.29
CA ASN A 142 -29.09 7.58 -3.23
C ASN A 142 -28.35 6.67 -2.24
N PHE A 143 -27.01 6.56 -2.34
CA PHE A 143 -26.28 5.56 -1.57
C PHE A 143 -26.09 6.03 -0.12
N PRO A 144 -26.50 5.24 0.89
CA PRO A 144 -26.47 5.67 2.27
C PRO A 144 -25.09 5.38 2.86
N ILE A 145 -24.05 6.00 2.30
CA ILE A 145 -22.66 5.89 2.79
C ILE A 145 -22.59 6.24 4.28
N LEU A 146 -23.36 7.25 4.70
CA LEU A 146 -23.39 7.72 6.08
C LEU A 146 -23.78 6.62 7.08
N THR A 147 -24.77 5.78 6.76
CA THR A 147 -25.15 4.68 7.67
C THR A 147 -24.08 3.61 7.82
N TRP A 148 -23.19 3.44 6.84
CA TRP A 148 -22.13 2.43 6.91
C TRP A 148 -20.90 2.95 7.63
N CYS A 149 -20.50 4.20 7.39
CA CYS A 149 -19.41 4.84 8.15
C CYS A 149 -19.72 4.89 9.66
N THR A 150 -21.00 5.05 10.04
CA THR A 150 -21.41 5.01 11.45
C THR A 150 -21.35 3.62 12.07
N HIS A 151 -21.45 2.53 11.28
CA HIS A 151 -21.34 1.17 11.82
C HIS A 151 -19.89 0.76 12.10
N LEU A 152 -18.93 1.32 11.36
CA LEU A 152 -17.50 1.03 11.53
C LEU A 152 -16.86 1.77 12.71
N SER A 153 -17.52 2.77 13.30
CA SER A 153 -17.00 3.52 14.46
C SER A 153 -17.33 2.90 15.83
N TYR A 154 -18.03 1.75 15.87
CA TYR A 154 -18.52 1.12 17.11
C TYR A 154 -17.84 -0.22 17.45
N HIS A 155 -16.72 -0.54 16.81
CA HIS A 155 -15.87 -1.69 17.15
C HIS A 155 -14.44 -1.23 17.40
#